data_AF-A0A3D8MUR7-F1
#
_entry.id   AF-A0A3D8MUR7-F1
#
_cell.length_a   1.000
_cell.length_b   1.000
_cell.length_c   1.000
_cell.angle_alpha   90.00
_cell.angle_beta   90.00
_cell.angle_gamma   90.00
#
_symmetry.space_group_name_H-M   'P 1'
#
loop_
_entity.id
_entity.type
_entity.pdbx_description
1 polymer ?
#
loop_
_entity_poly.entity_id
_entity_poly.type
_entity_poly.pdbx_seq_one_letter_code
_entity_poly.pdbx_strand_id
1 'polypeptide(L)'
;MIRSAKQLAEALGQALDTTFEVAVIDDAVSVDYVQARRRLAEVHPGSSLLRVVLGAEFADRPELEGDRLRAAGQEELAEEFAAFRARGYHEDEVEQQPAASNEPESEETPVYVRLMSRTYASLDELIAELGWLAERAQSKR
;
A
#
# COMPACT_ATOMS: atom_id res chain seq x y z
N MET A 1 -23.48 3.28 -11.38
CA MET A 1 -23.71 4.44 -10.49
C MET A 1 -22.40 4.70 -9.77
N ILE A 2 -21.82 5.89 -9.88
CA ILE A 2 -20.61 6.28 -9.14
C ILE A 2 -21.02 6.45 -7.67
N ARG A 3 -20.41 5.72 -6.75
CA ARG A 3 -20.67 5.85 -5.30
C ARG A 3 -19.91 7.07 -4.77
N SER A 4 -20.45 7.78 -3.76
CA SER A 4 -19.64 8.73 -3.00
C SER A 4 -18.65 7.98 -2.09
N ALA A 5 -17.61 8.66 -1.60
CA ALA A 5 -16.67 8.10 -0.62
C ALA A 5 -17.39 7.57 0.62
N LYS A 6 -18.40 8.30 1.12
CA LYS A 6 -19.22 7.85 2.25
C LYS A 6 -20.01 6.58 1.95
N GLN A 7 -20.65 6.51 0.77
CA GLN A 7 -21.41 5.32 0.36
C GLN A 7 -20.50 4.10 0.17
N LEU A 8 -19.29 4.30 -0.37
CA LEU A 8 -18.33 3.22 -0.51
C LEU A 8 -17.80 2.78 0.85
N ALA A 9 -17.44 3.71 1.74
CA ALA A 9 -16.95 3.40 3.08
C ALA A 9 -17.99 2.62 3.90
N GLU A 10 -19.27 3.02 3.83
CA GLU A 10 -20.36 2.29 4.48
C GLU A 10 -20.52 0.87 3.92
N ALA A 11 -20.48 0.72 2.59
CA ALA A 11 -20.57 -0.59 1.95
C ALA A 11 -19.39 -1.50 2.31
N LEU A 12 -18.17 -0.95 2.35
CA LEU A 12 -16.98 -1.69 2.78
C LEU A 12 -17.04 -2.04 4.27
N GLY A 13 -17.49 -1.12 5.13
CA GLY A 13 -17.65 -1.38 6.56
C GLY A 13 -18.71 -2.45 6.89
N GLN A 14 -19.67 -2.69 5.99
CA GLN A 14 -20.63 -3.78 6.12
C GLN A 14 -20.11 -5.12 5.57
N ALA A 15 -19.19 -5.08 4.61
CA ALA A 15 -18.71 -6.26 3.89
C ALA A 15 -17.39 -6.82 4.44
N LEU A 16 -16.50 -5.95 4.92
CA LEU A 16 -15.24 -6.32 5.55
C LEU A 16 -15.47 -6.67 7.03
N ASP A 17 -14.64 -7.57 7.55
CA ASP A 17 -14.66 -7.93 8.95
C ASP A 17 -13.91 -6.89 9.82
N THR A 18 -13.85 -7.14 11.13
CA THR A 18 -13.20 -6.23 12.10
C THR A 18 -11.68 -6.19 12.00
N THR A 19 -11.07 -6.89 11.05
CA THR A 19 -9.61 -6.79 10.80
C THR A 19 -9.26 -5.61 9.90
N PHE A 20 -10.27 -4.98 9.29
CA PHE A 20 -10.15 -3.78 8.49
C PHE A 20 -10.74 -2.56 9.22
N GLU A 21 -10.06 -1.44 9.14
CA GLU A 21 -10.60 -0.13 9.48
C GLU A 21 -10.82 0.67 8.20
N VAL A 22 -12.01 1.26 8.07
CA VAL A 22 -12.42 2.00 6.88
C VAL A 22 -12.74 3.44 7.28
N ALA A 23 -12.07 4.40 6.66
CA ALA A 23 -12.26 5.82 6.92
C ALA A 23 -12.37 6.61 5.62
N VAL A 24 -13.11 7.72 5.63
CA VAL A 24 -13.15 8.66 4.51
C VAL A 24 -12.17 9.79 4.77
N ILE A 25 -11.24 10.01 3.86
CA ILE A 25 -10.21 11.06 3.92
C ILE A 25 -10.15 11.73 2.56
N ASP A 26 -10.34 13.05 2.49
CA ASP A 26 -10.21 13.84 1.26
C ASP A 26 -10.92 13.24 0.02
N ASP A 27 -12.19 12.84 0.20
CA ASP A 27 -13.02 12.18 -0.83
C ASP A 27 -12.49 10.82 -1.35
N ALA A 28 -11.50 10.24 -0.70
CA ALA A 28 -11.07 8.86 -0.84
C ALA A 28 -11.49 8.01 0.38
N VAL A 29 -11.47 6.69 0.21
CA VAL A 29 -11.69 5.73 1.29
C VAL A 29 -10.36 5.09 1.64
N SER A 30 -9.84 5.42 2.82
CA SER A 30 -8.70 4.74 3.43
C SER A 30 -9.15 3.40 3.97
N VAL A 31 -8.40 2.35 3.64
CA VAL A 31 -8.57 1.00 4.19
C VAL A 31 -7.29 0.60 4.89
N ASP A 32 -7.35 0.52 6.21
CA ASP A 32 -6.25 0.15 7.08
C ASP A 32 -6.44 -1.28 7.57
N TYR A 33 -5.32 -1.98 7.80
CA TYR A 33 -5.35 -3.35 8.30
C TYR A 33 -4.82 -3.41 9.73
N VAL A 34 -5.74 -3.65 10.65
CA VAL A 34 -5.53 -3.54 12.10
C VAL A 34 -4.38 -4.44 12.55
N GLN A 35 -4.30 -5.66 12.01
CA GLN A 35 -3.29 -6.63 12.42
C GLN A 35 -1.87 -6.22 12.03
N ALA A 36 -1.70 -5.59 10.86
CA ALA A 36 -0.41 -5.08 10.39
C ALA A 36 -0.13 -3.63 10.84
N ARG A 37 -1.10 -2.96 11.49
CA ARG A 37 -1.03 -1.56 11.92
C ARG A 37 -0.57 -0.60 10.82
N ARG A 38 -0.99 -0.87 9.58
CA ARG A 38 -0.62 -0.08 8.41
C ARG A 38 -1.81 0.10 7.49
N ARG A 39 -1.74 1.16 6.68
CA ARG A 39 -2.66 1.36 5.55
C ARG A 39 -2.41 0.28 4.50
N LEU A 40 -3.48 -0.40 4.06
CA LEU A 40 -3.40 -1.31 2.92
C LEU A 40 -3.60 -0.57 1.61
N ALA A 41 -4.62 0.30 1.57
CA ALA A 41 -5.02 0.93 0.33
C ALA A 41 -5.80 2.23 0.54
N GLU A 42 -5.86 3.01 -0.53
CA GLU A 42 -6.71 4.17 -0.70
C GLU A 42 -7.62 3.93 -1.92
N VAL A 43 -8.93 4.08 -1.75
CA VAL A 43 -9.91 3.82 -2.79
C VAL A 43 -10.59 5.12 -3.21
N HIS A 44 -10.46 5.49 -4.49
CA HIS A 44 -11.12 6.65 -5.06
C HIS A 44 -12.36 6.22 -5.84
N PRO A 45 -13.58 6.37 -5.28
CA PRO A 45 -14.79 5.90 -5.92
C PRO A 45 -15.17 6.71 -7.17
N GLY A 46 -14.75 7.97 -7.27
CA GLY A 46 -14.99 8.82 -8.44
C GLY A 46 -14.32 8.30 -9.72
N SER A 47 -13.14 7.67 -9.59
CA SER A 47 -12.37 7.09 -10.69
C SER A 47 -12.33 5.57 -10.67
N SER A 48 -12.99 4.93 -9.70
CA SER A 48 -12.90 3.48 -9.44
C SER A 48 -11.45 2.99 -9.34
N LEU A 49 -10.61 3.80 -8.69
CA LEU A 49 -9.17 3.55 -8.55
C LEU A 49 -8.87 3.02 -7.15
N LEU A 50 -8.08 1.97 -7.07
CA LEU A 50 -7.48 1.43 -5.86
C LEU A 50 -5.98 1.75 -5.90
N ARG A 51 -5.48 2.49 -4.90
CA ARG A 51 -4.07 2.86 -4.76
C ARG A 51 -3.47 2.16 -3.56
N VAL A 52 -2.22 1.73 -3.70
CA VAL A 52 -1.44 1.09 -2.65
C VAL A 52 -0.07 1.74 -2.58
N VAL A 53 0.44 1.85 -1.37
CA VAL A 53 1.80 2.32 -1.10
C VAL A 53 2.66 1.09 -0.83
N LEU A 54 3.66 0.85 -1.67
CA LEU A 54 4.64 -0.21 -1.47
C LEU A 54 5.95 0.40 -1.00
N GLY A 55 6.53 -0.18 0.04
CA GLY A 55 7.80 0.25 0.59
C GLY A 55 8.53 -0.93 1.22
N ALA A 56 9.85 -0.91 1.14
CA ALA A 56 10.71 -1.81 1.91
C ALA A 56 11.33 -1.00 3.06
N GLU A 57 11.08 -1.44 4.28
CA GLU A 57 11.79 -0.96 5.46
C GLU A 57 13.04 -1.83 5.63
N PHE A 58 14.24 -1.24 5.58
CA PHE A 58 15.50 -2.00 5.55
C PHE A 58 15.97 -2.44 6.94
N ALA A 59 15.08 -2.44 7.94
CA ALA A 59 15.44 -2.71 9.33
C ALA A 59 15.84 -4.17 9.60
N ASP A 60 15.50 -5.11 8.72
CA ASP A 60 15.66 -6.56 8.96
C ASP A 60 17.00 -7.17 8.47
N ARG A 61 17.99 -6.35 8.10
CA ARG A 61 19.29 -6.83 7.59
C ARG A 61 20.49 -6.14 8.27
N PRO A 62 20.69 -6.31 9.59
CA PRO A 62 21.83 -5.73 10.30
C PRO A 62 23.20 -6.22 9.76
N GLU A 63 23.23 -7.32 9.00
CA GLU A 63 24.42 -7.86 8.34
C GLU A 63 24.81 -7.16 7.03
N LEU A 64 23.98 -6.24 6.52
CA LEU A 64 24.21 -5.51 5.26
C LEU A 64 24.36 -4.01 5.53
N GLU A 65 25.39 -3.39 4.95
CA GLU A 65 25.65 -1.95 5.07
C GLU A 65 25.84 -1.30 3.68
N GLY A 66 25.62 0.02 3.61
CA GLY A 66 25.87 0.83 2.42
C GLY A 66 25.15 0.33 1.16
N ASP A 67 25.89 0.19 0.06
CA ASP A 67 25.30 -0.19 -1.25
C ASP A 67 24.70 -1.60 -1.28
N ARG A 68 25.15 -2.51 -0.41
CA ARG A 68 24.59 -3.87 -0.34
C ARG A 68 23.21 -3.88 0.32
N LEU A 69 23.03 -3.06 1.35
CA LEU A 69 21.73 -2.86 2.00
C LEU A 69 20.74 -2.26 0.99
N ARG A 70 21.17 -1.24 0.23
CA ARG A 70 20.36 -0.63 -0.83
C ARG A 70 19.97 -1.63 -1.92
N ALA A 71 20.91 -2.45 -2.40
CA ALA A 71 20.65 -3.44 -3.44
C ALA A 71 19.64 -4.50 -2.97
N ALA A 72 19.77 -4.98 -1.73
CA ALA A 72 18.84 -5.97 -1.16
C ALA A 72 17.40 -5.44 -1.05
N GLY A 73 17.21 -4.20 -0.56
CA GLY A 73 15.86 -3.65 -0.49
C GLY A 73 15.29 -3.24 -1.86
N GLN A 74 16.15 -2.91 -2.85
CA GLN A 74 15.69 -2.74 -4.24
C GLN A 74 15.24 -4.07 -4.87
N GLU A 75 15.92 -5.18 -4.58
CA GLU A 75 15.53 -6.52 -5.02
C GLU A 75 14.20 -6.94 -4.41
N GLU A 76 14.02 -6.76 -3.09
CA GLU A 76 12.75 -7.04 -2.41
C GLU A 76 11.59 -6.22 -2.99
N LEU A 77 11.81 -4.93 -3.24
CA LEU A 77 10.84 -4.07 -3.90
C LEU A 77 10.54 -4.52 -5.33
N ALA A 78 11.54 -4.99 -6.07
CA ALA A 78 11.34 -5.48 -7.44
C ALA A 78 10.45 -6.73 -7.47
N GLU A 79 10.61 -7.64 -6.51
CA GLU A 79 9.72 -8.80 -6.34
C GLU A 79 8.30 -8.37 -5.99
N GLU A 80 8.15 -7.38 -5.09
CA GLU A 80 6.85 -6.80 -4.77
C GLU A 80 6.18 -6.20 -6.01
N PHE A 81 6.89 -5.35 -6.75
CA PHE A 81 6.36 -4.75 -7.97
C PHE A 81 5.99 -5.81 -9.02
N ALA A 82 6.77 -6.87 -9.16
CA ALA A 82 6.44 -7.96 -10.08
C ALA A 82 5.11 -8.64 -9.70
N ALA A 83 4.89 -8.91 -8.41
CA ALA A 83 3.64 -9.51 -7.94
C ALA A 83 2.43 -8.60 -8.18
N PHE A 84 2.56 -7.30 -7.92
CA PHE A 84 1.49 -6.33 -8.16
C PHE A 84 1.22 -6.12 -9.66
N ARG A 85 2.26 -6.01 -10.50
CA ARG A 85 2.10 -5.91 -11.96
C ARG A 85 1.43 -7.15 -12.56
N ALA A 86 1.80 -8.35 -12.10
CA ALA A 86 1.15 -9.59 -12.54
C ALA A 86 -0.36 -9.62 -12.22
N ARG A 87 -0.78 -8.87 -11.20
CA ARG A 87 -2.18 -8.72 -10.77
C ARG A 87 -2.90 -7.52 -11.40
N GLY A 88 -2.25 -6.81 -12.33
CA GLY A 88 -2.83 -5.72 -13.09
C GLY A 88 -2.67 -4.33 -12.46
N TYR A 89 -1.78 -4.17 -11.47
CA TYR A 89 -1.41 -2.85 -10.99
C TYR A 89 -0.42 -2.17 -11.93
N HIS A 90 -0.53 -0.85 -11.97
CA HIS A 90 0.32 0.04 -12.74
C HIS A 90 1.07 0.93 -11.76
N GLU A 91 2.30 1.27 -12.10
CA GLU A 91 3.11 2.19 -11.30
C GLU A 91 2.58 3.61 -11.52
N ASP A 92 2.22 4.30 -10.44
CA ASP A 92 1.92 5.72 -10.52
C ASP A 92 3.25 6.49 -10.50
N GLU A 93 3.47 7.38 -11.47
CA GLU A 93 4.59 8.32 -11.43
C GLU A 93 4.35 9.32 -10.30
N VAL A 94 4.85 8.99 -9.11
CA VAL A 94 4.93 9.93 -7.99
C VAL A 94 6.39 10.11 -7.67
N GLU A 95 6.83 11.38 -7.71
CA GLU A 95 8.19 11.79 -7.36
C GLU A 95 8.66 11.05 -6.11
N GLN A 96 9.77 10.32 -6.26
CA GLN A 96 10.49 9.74 -5.14
C GLN A 96 10.91 10.89 -4.21
N GLN A 97 10.18 11.11 -3.13
CA GLN A 97 10.69 11.94 -2.05
C GLN A 97 11.32 10.99 -1.02
N PRO A 98 12.65 10.97 -0.88
CA PRO A 98 13.23 10.42 0.34
C PRO A 98 12.62 11.20 1.50
N ALA A 99 12.01 10.50 2.45
CA ALA A 99 11.59 11.14 3.69
C ALA A 99 12.87 11.57 4.41
N ALA A 100 13.19 12.87 4.34
CA ALA A 100 14.31 13.44 5.07
C ALA A 100 14.02 13.32 6.57
N SER A 101 14.87 12.59 7.28
CA SER A 101 15.00 12.68 8.72
C SER A 101 15.54 14.06 9.06
N ASN A 102 14.96 14.71 10.07
CA ASN A 102 15.44 15.98 10.59
C ASN A 102 16.64 15.80 11.57
N GLU A 103 17.22 14.60 11.67
CA GLU A 103 18.28 14.29 12.63
C GLU A 103 19.68 14.28 11.99
N PRO A 104 20.66 15.06 12.51
CA PRO A 104 21.91 15.35 11.81
C PRO A 104 22.95 14.21 11.72
N GLU A 105 22.72 13.03 12.32
CA GLU A 105 23.77 12.00 12.46
C GLU A 105 23.29 10.54 12.29
N SER A 106 22.12 10.27 11.70
CA SER A 106 21.77 8.90 11.31
C SER A 106 22.15 8.65 9.85
N GLU A 107 22.89 7.57 9.57
CA GLU A 107 22.98 7.01 8.22
C GLU A 107 21.56 6.61 7.79
N GLU A 108 20.87 7.52 7.11
CA GLU A 108 19.46 7.37 6.76
C GLU A 108 19.29 6.13 5.91
N THR A 109 18.59 5.15 6.49
CA THR A 109 18.09 4.00 5.75
C THR A 109 17.15 4.53 4.66
N PRO A 110 17.49 4.38 3.36
CA PRO A 110 16.69 5.00 2.31
C PRO A 110 15.36 4.27 2.18
N VAL A 111 14.26 4.85 2.64
CA VAL A 111 12.93 4.27 2.41
C VAL A 111 12.52 4.54 0.97
N TYR A 112 12.53 3.51 0.13
CA TYR A 112 11.98 3.61 -1.23
C TYR A 112 10.50 3.30 -1.17
N VAL A 113 9.69 4.31 -1.47
CA VAL A 113 8.24 4.19 -1.57
C VAL A 113 7.83 4.32 -3.03
N ARG A 114 6.97 3.44 -3.52
CA ARG A 114 6.26 3.63 -4.79
C ARG A 114 4.77 3.46 -4.61
N LEU A 115 4.04 4.29 -5.33
CA LEU A 115 2.59 4.18 -5.46
C LEU A 115 2.27 3.27 -6.64
N MET A 116 1.37 2.33 -6.41
CA MET A 116 0.79 1.51 -7.46
C MET A 116 -0.72 1.65 -7.45
N SER A 117 -1.32 1.60 -8.62
CA SER A 117 -2.76 1.74 -8.76
C SER A 117 -3.37 0.69 -9.68
N ARG A 118 -4.62 0.33 -9.41
CA ARG A 118 -5.43 -0.58 -10.23
C ARG A 118 -6.86 -0.08 -10.26
N THR A 119 -7.52 -0.21 -11.40
CA THR A 119 -8.97 0.04 -11.49
C THR A 119 -9.75 -1.19 -11.05
N TYR A 120 -10.86 -0.98 -10.36
CA TYR A 120 -11.81 -2.03 -9.99
C TYR A 120 -13.16 -1.80 -10.69
N ALA A 121 -13.83 -2.86 -11.10
CA ALA A 121 -15.11 -2.78 -11.81
C ALA A 121 -16.33 -2.93 -10.89
N SER A 122 -16.14 -3.52 -9.69
CA SER A 122 -17.24 -3.81 -8.76
C SER A 122 -16.80 -3.78 -7.30
N LEU A 123 -17.78 -3.75 -6.39
CA LEU A 123 -17.53 -3.84 -4.95
C LEU A 123 -16.97 -5.22 -4.57
N ASP A 124 -17.47 -6.28 -5.19
CA ASP A 124 -17.01 -7.65 -4.92
C ASP A 124 -15.56 -7.84 -5.34
N GLU A 125 -15.17 -7.31 -6.51
CA GLU A 125 -13.77 -7.30 -6.95
C GLU A 125 -12.89 -6.52 -5.97
N LEU A 126 -13.35 -5.34 -5.51
CA LEU A 126 -12.62 -4.54 -4.55
C LEU A 126 -12.43 -5.27 -3.21
N ILE A 127 -13.47 -5.92 -2.69
CA ILE A 127 -13.41 -6.70 -1.44
C ILE A 127 -12.42 -7.86 -1.58
N ALA A 128 -12.50 -8.61 -2.68
CA ALA A 128 -11.58 -9.71 -2.96
C ALA A 128 -10.12 -9.21 -3.05
N GLU A 129 -9.91 -8.03 -3.63
CA GLU A 129 -8.59 -7.43 -3.73
C GLU A 129 -8.05 -6.96 -2.37
N LEU A 130 -8.89 -6.34 -1.52
CA LEU A 130 -8.52 -5.96 -0.16
C LEU A 130 -8.17 -7.19 0.70
N GLY A 131 -8.87 -8.32 0.50
CA GLY A 131 -8.53 -9.60 1.13
C GLY A 131 -7.14 -10.10 0.72
N TRP A 132 -6.82 -10.06 -0.57
CA TRP A 132 -5.48 -10.43 -1.05
C TRP A 132 -4.39 -9.51 -0.50
N LEU A 133 -4.64 -8.19 -0.42
CA LEU A 133 -3.70 -7.23 0.18
C LEU A 133 -3.45 -7.54 1.66
N ALA A 134 -4.48 -7.94 2.41
CA ALA A 134 -4.36 -8.34 3.81
C ALA A 134 -3.52 -9.61 3.99
N GLU A 135 -3.77 -10.67 3.20
CA GLU A 135 -2.99 -11.92 3.23
C GLU A 135 -1.51 -11.65 2.92
N ARG A 136 -1.24 -10.79 1.93
CA ARG A 136 0.11 -10.40 1.56
C ARG A 136 0.79 -9.57 2.67
N ALA A 137 0.04 -8.69 3.33
CA ALA A 137 0.55 -7.92 4.47
C ALA A 137 0.90 -8.79 5.68
N GLN A 138 0.17 -9.89 5.91
CA GLN A 138 0.49 -10.86 6.95
C GLN A 138 1.74 -11.69 6.62
N SER A 139 1.92 -12.06 5.35
CA SER A 139 3.02 -12.93 4.89
C SER A 139 4.40 -12.24 4.95
N LYS A 140 4.44 -10.93 5.19
CA LYS A 140 5.64 -10.10 5.27
C LYS A 140 6.09 -9.79 6.71
N ARG A 141 5.51 -10.48 7.72
CA ARG A 141 6.00 -10.51 9.10
C ARG A 141 6.86 -11.72 9.36
#